data_AF-A0A1N7RQU5-F1
#
_entry.id   AF-A0A1N7RQU5-F1
#
_cell.length_a   1.000
_cell.length_b   1.000
_cell.length_c   1.000
_cell.angle_alpha   90.00
_cell.angle_beta   90.00
_cell.angle_gamma   90.00
#
_symmetry.space_group_name_H-M   'P 1'
#
loop_
_entity.id
_entity.type
_entity.pdbx_description
1 polymer ?
#
loop_
_entity_poly.entity_id
_entity_poly.type
_entity_poly.pdbx_seq_one_letter_code
_entity_poly.pdbx_strand_id
1 'polypeptide(L)'
;MITLKIEQLRPTQMTHGAREVRAKTEHYTALSGHDLEMAIVEKPIPIVYGPDDTHFAIDHHHVAAALWHANIKSVPVVLVRALRCA
;
A
#
# COMPACT_ATOMS: atom_id res chain seq x y z
N MET A 1 -12.54 -5.42 -1.89
CA MET A 1 -11.30 -4.90 -1.29
C MET A 1 -10.80 -5.96 -0.34
N ILE A 2 -9.55 -6.39 -0.46
CA ILE A 2 -8.93 -7.35 0.47
C ILE A 2 -7.81 -6.64 1.21
N THR A 3 -7.46 -7.10 2.41
CA THR A 3 -6.32 -6.58 3.16
C THR A 3 -5.15 -7.52 3.00
N LEU A 4 -4.00 -6.98 2.59
CA LEU A 4 -2.75 -7.73 2.46
C LEU A 4 -1.70 -7.15 3.40
N LYS A 5 -0.72 -7.98 3.77
CA LYS A 5 0.49 -7.46 4.40
C LYS A 5 1.32 -6.70 3.36
N ILE A 6 1.92 -5.59 3.76
CA ILE A 6 2.74 -4.76 2.85
C ILE A 6 3.93 -5.57 2.30
N GLU A 7 4.47 -6.51 3.08
CA GLU A 7 5.56 -7.40 2.66
C GLU A 7 5.19 -8.34 1.50
N GLN A 8 3.89 -8.55 1.25
CA GLN A 8 3.39 -9.39 0.15
C GLN A 8 3.29 -8.61 -1.17
N LEU A 9 3.46 -7.28 -1.13
CA LEU A 9 3.41 -6.44 -2.32
C LEU A 9 4.78 -6.40 -3.01
N ARG A 10 4.80 -6.65 -4.31
CA ARG A 10 5.95 -6.38 -5.17
C ARG A 10 5.84 -4.95 -5.71
N PRO A 11 6.81 -4.06 -5.41
CA PRO A 11 6.81 -2.72 -5.98
C PRO A 11 7.20 -2.76 -7.46
N THR A 12 6.58 -1.92 -8.26
CA THR A 12 6.93 -1.70 -9.67
C THR A 12 7.83 -0.47 -9.88
N GLN A 13 8.06 0.30 -8.82
CA GLN A 13 8.92 1.48 -8.80
C GLN A 13 10.07 1.28 -7.82
N MET A 14 11.30 1.58 -8.26
CA MET A 14 12.51 1.37 -7.47
C MET A 14 12.70 2.39 -6.35
N THR A 15 12.31 3.65 -6.57
CA THR A 15 12.57 4.76 -5.65
C THR A 15 11.36 5.65 -5.46
N HIS A 16 11.21 6.23 -4.27
CA HIS A 16 10.16 7.20 -3.94
C HIS A 16 10.76 8.42 -3.26
N GLY A 17 10.07 9.55 -3.34
CA GLY A 17 10.52 10.79 -2.71
C GLY A 17 10.45 10.67 -1.17
N ALA A 18 11.61 10.57 -0.51
CA ALA A 18 11.68 10.42 0.95
C ALA A 18 10.98 11.55 1.74
N ARG A 19 10.96 12.78 1.20
CA ARG A 19 10.24 13.92 1.78
C ARG A 19 8.74 13.66 1.90
N GLU A 20 8.14 13.11 0.85
CA GLU A 20 6.71 12.80 0.82
C GLU A 20 6.38 11.60 1.70
N VAL A 21 7.22 10.55 1.67
CA VAL A 21 7.07 9.39 2.57
C VAL A 21 7.08 9.84 4.03
N ARG A 22 8.01 10.73 4.42
CA ARG A 22 8.08 11.25 5.79
C ARG A 22 6.82 12.03 6.17
N ALA A 23 6.36 12.96 5.33
CA ALA A 23 5.14 13.74 5.60
C ALA A 23 3.90 12.84 5.76
N LYS A 24 3.77 11.80 4.94
CA LYS A 24 2.68 10.82 5.07
C LYS A 24 2.84 9.95 6.33
N THR A 25 4.07 9.57 6.68
CA THR A 25 4.35 8.81 7.90
C THR A 25 3.89 9.60 9.12
N GLU A 26 4.31 10.87 9.22
CA GLU A 26 3.91 11.80 10.29
C GLU A 26 2.38 11.92 10.38
N HIS A 27 1.71 12.09 9.23
CA HIS A 27 0.25 12.11 9.16
C HIS A 27 -0.39 10.85 9.73
N TYR A 28 0.02 9.66 9.29
CA TYR A 28 -0.55 8.41 9.81
C TYR A 28 -0.25 8.19 11.29
N THR A 29 0.95 8.53 11.77
CA THR A 29 1.31 8.40 13.19
C THR A 29 0.55 9.36 14.11
N ALA A 30 0.04 10.47 13.57
CA ALA A 30 -0.73 11.44 14.34
C ALA A 30 -2.21 11.04 14.49
N LEU A 31 -2.69 10.06 13.70
CA LEU A 31 -4.06 9.56 13.75
C LEU A 31 -4.17 8.32 14.64
N SER A 32 -5.38 8.07 15.14
CA SER A 32 -5.68 6.85 15.90
C SER A 32 -7.14 6.44 15.73
N GLY A 33 -7.47 5.22 16.13
CA GLY A 33 -8.85 4.71 16.11
C GLY A 33 -9.50 4.82 14.73
N HIS A 34 -10.71 5.37 14.70
CA HIS A 34 -11.52 5.49 13.49
C HIS A 34 -10.89 6.39 12.43
N ASP A 35 -10.26 7.51 12.83
CA ASP A 35 -9.66 8.44 11.87
C ASP A 35 -8.48 7.80 11.12
N LEU A 36 -7.67 7.00 11.82
CA LEU A 36 -6.58 6.24 11.20
C LEU A 36 -7.13 5.18 10.24
N GLU A 37 -8.16 4.45 10.65
CA GLU A 37 -8.81 3.45 9.81
C GLU A 37 -9.34 4.09 8.52
N MET A 38 -10.05 5.21 8.63
CA MET A 38 -10.57 5.95 7.48
C MET A 38 -9.46 6.45 6.55
N ALA A 39 -8.39 7.03 7.11
CA ALA A 39 -7.24 7.51 6.33
C ALA A 39 -6.53 6.39 5.55
N ILE A 40 -6.53 5.15 6.08
CA ILE A 40 -5.99 3.98 5.40
C ILE A 40 -6.95 3.49 4.31
N VAL A 41 -8.25 3.36 4.61
CA VAL A 41 -9.26 2.85 3.68
C VAL A 41 -9.49 3.76 2.49
N GLU A 42 -9.33 5.08 2.65
CA GLU A 42 -9.49 6.05 1.56
C GLU A 42 -8.41 5.91 0.46
N LYS A 43 -7.25 5.32 0.80
CA LYS A 43 -6.10 5.18 -0.11
C LYS A 43 -5.66 3.71 -0.24
N PRO A 44 -6.51 2.82 -0.80
CA PRO A 44 -6.11 1.45 -1.03
C PRO A 44 -4.98 1.39 -2.07
N ILE A 45 -4.13 0.37 -2.00
CA ILE A 45 -3.07 0.17 -3.01
C ILE A 45 -3.69 -0.57 -4.21
N PRO A 46 -3.69 0.02 -5.42
CA PRO A 46 -4.09 -0.71 -6.60
C PRO A 46 -3.02 -1.74 -6.96
N ILE A 47 -3.48 -2.96 -7.26
CA ILE A 47 -2.60 -4.07 -7.60
C ILE A 47 -3.02 -4.75 -8.90
N VAL A 48 -2.05 -5.44 -9.52
CA VAL A 48 -2.31 -6.48 -10.51
C VAL A 48 -1.80 -7.83 -10.00
N TYR A 49 -2.49 -8.91 -10.37
CA TYR A 49 -1.93 -10.26 -10.19
C TYR A 49 -1.04 -10.59 -11.37
N GLY A 50 0.26 -10.73 -11.12
CA GLY A 50 1.23 -11.21 -12.10
C GLY A 50 1.36 -12.74 -12.09
N PRO A 51 2.44 -13.28 -12.69
CA PRO A 51 2.77 -14.69 -12.57
C PRO A 51 2.82 -15.16 -11.12
N ASP A 52 2.49 -16.43 -10.90
CA ASP A 52 2.47 -17.08 -9.58
C ASP A 52 1.58 -16.37 -8.54
N ASP A 53 0.49 -15.75 -9.00
CA ASP A 53 -0.43 -14.94 -8.17
C ASP A 53 0.28 -13.81 -7.38
N THR A 54 1.39 -13.30 -7.91
CA THR A 54 2.17 -12.25 -7.26
C THR A 54 1.44 -10.90 -7.31
N HIS A 55 1.37 -10.21 -6.18
CA HIS A 55 0.67 -8.94 -6.01
C HIS A 55 1.58 -7.75 -6.36
N PHE A 56 1.49 -7.24 -7.59
CA PHE A 56 2.29 -6.07 -7.99
C PHE A 56 1.53 -4.77 -7.69
N ALA A 57 2.10 -3.93 -6.83
CA ALA A 57 1.58 -2.59 -6.56
C ALA A 57 1.88 -1.68 -7.75
N ILE A 58 0.84 -1.16 -8.39
CA ILE A 58 0.98 -0.35 -9.61
C ILE A 58 0.92 1.16 -9.37
N ASP A 59 0.47 1.58 -8.18
CA ASP A 59 0.43 2.97 -7.73
C ASP A 59 0.44 3.03 -6.20
N HIS A 60 0.45 4.24 -5.63
CA HIS A 60 0.38 4.54 -4.20
C HIS A 60 1.54 4.00 -3.38
N HIS A 61 2.71 3.82 -3.98
CA HIS A 61 3.88 3.28 -3.27
C HIS A 61 4.32 4.15 -2.09
N HIS A 62 4.16 5.49 -2.15
CA HIS A 62 4.42 6.36 -0.99
C HIS A 62 3.50 6.07 0.20
N VAL A 63 2.25 5.66 -0.06
CA VAL A 63 1.31 5.27 1.00
C VAL A 63 1.79 3.97 1.63
N ALA A 64 2.11 2.94 0.84
CA ALA A 64 2.64 1.68 1.35
C ALA A 64 3.93 1.87 2.15
N ALA A 65 4.87 2.68 1.64
CA ALA A 65 6.11 3.01 2.34
C ALA A 65 5.86 3.76 3.66
N ALA A 66 4.98 4.76 3.65
CA ALA A 66 4.65 5.53 4.84
C ALA A 66 3.98 4.69 5.93
N LEU A 67 3.03 3.82 5.57
CA LEU A 67 2.39 2.88 6.49
C LEU A 67 3.42 1.92 7.10
N TRP A 68 4.34 1.40 6.28
CA TRP A 68 5.42 0.54 6.77
C TRP A 68 6.29 1.24 7.82
N HIS A 69 6.69 2.50 7.56
CA HIS A 69 7.46 3.33 8.49
C HIS A 69 6.67 3.73 9.74
N ALA A 70 5.35 3.92 9.64
CA ALA A 70 4.44 4.13 10.75
C ALA A 70 4.14 2.85 11.56
N ASN A 71 4.83 1.75 11.26
CA ASN A 71 4.65 0.42 11.86
C ASN A 71 3.26 -0.21 11.63
N ILE A 72 2.55 0.22 10.59
CA ILE A 72 1.29 -0.35 10.13
C ILE A 72 1.60 -1.32 9.00
N LYS A 73 1.42 -2.62 9.24
CA LYS A 73 1.97 -3.68 8.37
C LYS A 73 0.99 -4.26 7.36
N SER A 74 -0.26 -3.84 7.40
CA SER A 74 -1.31 -4.31 6.49
C SER A 74 -2.01 -3.13 5.82
N VAL A 75 -2.43 -3.31 4.59
CA VAL A 75 -3.06 -2.26 3.78
C VAL A 75 -4.20 -2.85 2.94
N PRO A 76 -5.32 -2.14 2.78
CA PRO A 76 -6.34 -2.51 1.82
C PRO A 76 -5.80 -2.39 0.40
N VAL A 77 -6.17 -3.36 -0.44
CA VAL A 77 -5.83 -3.36 -1.85
C VAL A 77 -7.06 -3.50 -2.73
N VAL A 78 -6.93 -2.98 -3.94
CA VAL A 78 -7.92 -3.12 -5.01
C VAL A 78 -7.26 -3.81 -6.18
N LEU A 79 -7.76 -4.99 -6.54
CA LEU A 79 -7.34 -5.67 -7.75
C LEU A 79 -7.87 -4.90 -8.96
N VAL A 80 -6.94 -4.38 -9.76
CA VAL A 80 -7.26 -3.70 -11.02
C VAL A 80 -7.40 -4.70 -12.15
N ARG A 81 -6.48 -5.67 -12.23
CA ARG A 81 -6.52 -6.71 -13.27
C ARG A 81 -5.75 -7.95 -12.85
N ALA A 82 -6.25 -9.12 -13.24
CA ALA A 82 -5.48 -10.36 -13.22
C ALA A 82 -4.74 -10.53 -14.57
N LEU A 83 -3.42 -10.65 -14.51
CA LEU A 83 -2.52 -10.90 -15.65
C LEU A 83 -1.85 -12.28 -15.59
N ARG A 84 -2.19 -13.10 -14.60
CA ARG A 84 -1.78 -14.51 -14.52
C ARG A 84 -2.28 -15.28 -15.75
N CYS A 85 -1.44 -16.20 -16.25
CA CYS A 85 -1.88 -17.19 -17.22
C CYS A 85 -2.86 -18.16 -16.56
N ALA A 86 -3.87 -18.61 -17.32
CA ALA A 86 -4.80 -19.65 -16.89
C ALA A 86 -4.13 -21.02 -16.83
#